data_AF-A0A7T7XL90-F1
#
_entry.id   AF-A0A7T7XL90-F1
#
_cell.length_a   1.000
_cell.length_b   1.000
_cell.length_c   1.000
_cell.angle_alpha   90.00
_cell.angle_beta   90.00
_cell.angle_gamma   90.00
#
_symmetry.space_group_name_H-M   'P 1'
#
loop_
_entity.id
_entity.type
_entity.pdbx_description
1 polymer ?
#
loop_
_entity_poly.entity_id
_entity_poly.type
_entity_poly.pdbx_seq_one_letter_code
_entity_poly.pdbx_strand_id
1 'polypeptide(L)'
;MSISSYLNTLPLSEVIKYAGGPPKDAIPFEGVPKQHPSDKKKLILLYDPLGETPTVIEFKLEDLLHIEDLHSAVTEAGEGIHLVKLWIRKGARGVIMEPFEVDNPIYFKQKIEDIQDRFLKSVHRQ
;
A
#
# COMPACT_ATOMS: atom_id res chain seq x y z
N MET A 1 -30.33 2.50 -36.31
CA MET A 1 -28.88 2.31 -36.12
C MET A 1 -28.67 1.52 -34.84
N SER A 2 -27.97 0.38 -34.90
CA SER A 2 -27.83 -0.53 -33.76
C SER A 2 -26.71 -0.06 -32.83
N ILE A 3 -26.93 -0.13 -31.51
CA ILE A 3 -25.92 0.12 -30.46
C ILE A 3 -24.63 -0.67 -30.70
N SER A 4 -24.73 -1.85 -31.32
CA SER A 4 -23.58 -2.67 -31.70
C SER A 4 -22.58 -1.95 -32.62
N SER A 5 -23.03 -0.97 -33.40
CA SER A 5 -22.15 -0.21 -34.30
C SER A 5 -21.25 0.78 -33.57
N TYR A 6 -21.64 1.24 -32.37
CA TYR A 6 -20.85 2.19 -31.56
C TYR A 6 -19.74 1.50 -30.76
N LEU A 7 -19.95 0.25 -30.36
CA LEU A 7 -18.95 -0.53 -29.62
C LEU A 7 -17.74 -0.91 -30.49
N ASN A 8 -17.93 -1.04 -31.80
CA ASN A 8 -16.85 -1.38 -32.75
C ASN A 8 -16.02 -0.18 -33.24
N THR A 9 -16.45 1.05 -32.93
CA THR A 9 -15.79 2.30 -33.39
C THR A 9 -14.85 2.91 -32.34
N LEU A 10 -14.81 2.35 -31.13
CA LEU A 10 -13.89 2.79 -30.08
C LEU A 10 -12.52 2.14 -30.30
N PRO A 11 -11.40 2.87 -30.12
CA PRO A 11 -10.07 2.29 -30.26
C PRO A 11 -9.91 1.15 -29.24
N LEU A 12 -9.41 0.00 -29.72
CA LEU A 12 -9.15 -1.24 -28.99
C LEU A 12 -7.98 -1.13 -28.00
N SER A 13 -7.79 0.03 -27.35
CA SER A 13 -6.53 0.41 -26.71
C SER A 13 -6.50 0.32 -25.19
N GLU A 14 -7.57 -0.11 -24.52
CA GLU A 14 -7.51 -0.42 -23.08
C GLU A 14 -8.17 -1.76 -22.75
N VAL A 15 -7.76 -2.81 -23.47
CA VAL A 15 -7.78 -4.14 -22.83
C VAL A 15 -6.61 -4.16 -21.84
N ILE A 16 -6.79 -3.46 -20.72
CA ILE A 16 -5.96 -3.66 -19.54
C ILE A 16 -6.18 -5.14 -19.20
N LYS A 17 -5.11 -5.94 -19.20
CA LYS A 17 -5.20 -7.32 -18.73
C LYS A 17 -5.90 -7.27 -17.38
N TYR A 18 -7.02 -7.98 -17.24
CA TYR A 18 -7.53 -8.40 -15.94
C TYR A 18 -6.40 -9.23 -15.32
N ALA A 19 -5.50 -8.57 -14.58
CA ALA A 19 -4.66 -9.26 -13.64
C ALA A 19 -5.63 -9.96 -12.69
N GLY A 20 -5.45 -11.26 -12.48
CA GLY A 20 -6.36 -12.06 -11.69
C GLY A 20 -6.73 -11.31 -10.41
N GLY A 21 -8.02 -11.30 -10.08
CA GLY A 21 -8.51 -10.59 -8.90
C GLY A 21 -7.72 -10.98 -7.64
N PRO A 22 -7.83 -10.19 -6.57
CA PRO A 22 -6.96 -10.30 -5.41
C PRO A 22 -6.83 -11.73 -4.91
N PRO A 23 -5.60 -12.21 -4.65
CA PRO A 23 -5.39 -13.55 -4.12
C PRO A 23 -6.17 -13.74 -2.82
N LYS A 24 -6.92 -14.85 -2.70
CA LYS A 24 -7.78 -15.12 -1.53
C LYS A 24 -7.01 -15.16 -0.20
N ASP A 25 -5.73 -15.51 -0.25
CA ASP A 25 -4.84 -15.61 0.91
C ASP A 25 -3.88 -14.41 1.02
N ALA A 26 -4.38 -13.22 0.68
CA ALA A 26 -3.63 -11.97 0.80
C ALA A 26 -4.36 -10.93 1.64
N ILE A 27 -3.58 -10.05 2.27
CA ILE A 27 -4.07 -8.88 3.00
C ILE A 27 -3.64 -7.63 2.21
N PRO A 28 -4.57 -6.70 1.90
CA PRO A 28 -4.24 -5.48 1.16
C PRO A 28 -3.62 -4.41 2.06
N PHE A 29 -2.67 -3.67 1.52
CA PHE A 29 -2.07 -2.48 2.12
C PHE A 29 -1.95 -1.38 1.07
N GLU A 30 -2.47 -0.19 1.35
CA GLU A 30 -2.46 0.94 0.42
C GLU A 30 -1.41 1.98 0.84
N GLY A 31 -0.64 2.51 -0.12
CA GLY A 31 0.36 3.53 0.17
C GLY A 31 1.34 3.76 -0.98
N VAL A 32 2.47 4.41 -0.66
CA VAL A 32 3.52 4.70 -1.64
C VAL A 32 4.64 3.67 -1.49
N PRO A 33 4.91 2.84 -2.52
CA PRO A 33 5.96 1.85 -2.46
C PRO A 33 7.32 2.48 -2.74
N LYS A 34 8.35 2.04 -2.01
CA LYS A 34 9.76 2.36 -2.25
C LYS A 34 10.60 1.09 -2.15
N GLN A 35 11.61 0.98 -2.99
CA GLN A 35 12.61 -0.08 -2.82
C GLN A 35 13.44 0.18 -1.56
N HIS A 36 13.71 -0.85 -0.77
CA HIS A 36 14.54 -0.69 0.43
C HIS A 36 15.98 -0.28 0.02
N PRO A 37 16.58 0.75 0.63
CA PRO A 37 17.84 1.35 0.17
C PRO A 37 19.02 0.37 0.12
N SER A 38 19.11 -0.53 1.09
CA SER A 38 20.26 -1.44 1.26
C SER A 38 19.96 -2.89 0.87
N ASP A 39 18.70 -3.28 0.73
CA ASP A 39 18.29 -4.67 0.54
C ASP A 39 17.26 -4.76 -0.58
N LYS A 40 17.72 -5.15 -1.77
CA LYS A 40 16.87 -5.25 -2.95
C LYS A 40 15.79 -6.33 -2.83
N LYS A 41 15.81 -7.18 -1.81
CA LYS A 41 14.78 -8.21 -1.55
C LYS A 41 13.64 -7.72 -0.67
N LYS A 42 13.69 -6.45 -0.25
CA LYS A 42 12.69 -5.82 0.62
C LYS A 42 12.06 -4.61 -0.06
N LEU A 43 10.82 -4.34 0.33
CA LEU A 43 10.06 -3.17 -0.06
C LEU A 43 9.67 -2.40 1.20
N ILE A 44 9.65 -1.08 1.09
CA ILE A 44 9.12 -0.18 2.11
C ILE A 44 7.84 0.41 1.55
N LEU A 45 6.74 0.32 2.30
CA LEU A 45 5.49 0.98 2.02
C LEU A 45 5.35 2.15 2.99
N LEU A 46 5.22 3.37 2.46
CA LEU A 46 4.69 4.48 3.23
C LEU A 46 3.17 4.37 3.21
N TYR A 47 2.63 3.77 4.27
CA TYR A 47 1.20 3.58 4.47
C TYR A 47 0.55 4.90 4.89
N ASP A 48 -0.61 5.18 4.31
CA ASP A 48 -1.41 6.39 4.57
C ASP A 48 -0.59 7.70 4.55
N PRO A 49 0.09 8.02 3.43
CA PRO A 49 0.99 9.17 3.34
C PRO A 49 0.30 10.53 3.52
N LEU A 50 -1.02 10.58 3.30
CA LEU A 50 -1.83 11.80 3.35
C LEU A 50 -2.73 11.87 4.59
N GLY A 51 -2.78 10.81 5.40
CA GLY A 51 -3.61 10.76 6.59
C GLY A 51 -2.92 11.26 7.85
N GLU A 52 -3.58 11.05 8.98
CA GLU A 52 -3.15 11.58 10.29
C GLU A 52 -1.89 10.89 10.83
N THR A 53 -1.63 9.64 10.40
CA THR A 53 -0.53 8.83 10.93
C THR A 53 0.23 8.08 9.82
N PRO A 54 1.07 8.78 9.05
CA PRO A 54 1.90 8.13 8.05
C PRO A 54 2.81 7.10 8.72
N THR A 55 2.74 5.85 8.24
CA THR A 55 3.44 4.71 8.86
C THR A 55 4.38 4.06 7.86
N VAL A 56 5.61 3.79 8.27
CA VAL A 56 6.59 3.10 7.44
C VAL A 56 6.54 1.61 7.75
N ILE A 57 6.17 0.81 6.75
CA ILE A 57 6.04 -0.64 6.87
C ILE A 57 7.00 -1.31 5.89
N GLU A 58 7.76 -2.28 6.35
CA GLU A 58 8.64 -3.10 5.52
C GLU A 58 8.05 -4.49 5.29
N PHE A 59 8.12 -4.94 4.03
CA PHE A 59 7.80 -6.31 3.63
C PHE A 59 8.94 -6.91 2.83
N LYS A 60 9.02 -8.24 2.81
CA LYS A 60 9.86 -8.94 1.83
C LYS A 60 9.15 -9.01 0.49
N LEU A 61 9.89 -8.87 -0.60
CA LEU A 61 9.35 -9.01 -1.95
C LEU A 61 8.83 -10.41 -2.24
N GLU A 62 9.39 -11.45 -1.61
CA GLU A 62 8.91 -12.84 -1.76
C GLU A 62 7.48 -13.06 -1.23
N ASP A 63 7.01 -12.15 -0.37
CA ASP A 63 5.67 -12.19 0.24
C ASP A 63 4.64 -11.34 -0.53
N LEU A 64 5.08 -10.58 -1.54
CA LEU A 64 4.20 -9.75 -2.37
C LEU A 64 3.56 -10.59 -3.47
N LEU A 65 2.24 -10.77 -3.41
CA LEU A 65 1.50 -11.63 -4.33
C LEU A 65 0.91 -10.87 -5.51
N HIS A 66 0.50 -9.63 -5.30
CA HIS A 66 -0.07 -8.78 -6.34
C HIS A 66 0.13 -7.30 -6.02
N ILE A 67 0.22 -6.48 -7.07
CA ILE A 67 0.27 -5.01 -7.00
C ILE A 67 -0.81 -4.49 -7.93
N GLU A 68 -1.60 -3.56 -7.41
CA GLU A 68 -2.61 -2.83 -8.16
C GLU A 68 -2.27 -1.34 -8.08
N ASP A 69 -2.08 -0.70 -9.23
CA ASP A 69 -1.84 0.75 -9.29
C ASP A 69 -3.16 1.47 -8.99
N LEU A 70 -3.14 2.34 -7.98
CA LEU A 70 -4.26 3.22 -7.67
C LEU A 70 -4.11 4.53 -8.43
N HIS A 71 -5.22 5.19 -8.72
CA HIS A 71 -5.17 6.48 -9.42
C HIS A 71 -4.44 7.51 -8.56
N SER A 72 -3.54 8.26 -9.18
CA SER A 72 -2.65 9.21 -8.51
C SER A 72 -3.45 10.25 -7.73
N ALA A 73 -3.22 10.35 -6.42
CA ALA A 73 -3.73 11.47 -5.63
C ALA A 73 -2.86 12.70 -5.94
N VAL A 74 -3.49 13.84 -6.24
CA VAL A 74 -2.78 15.10 -6.47
C VAL A 74 -2.72 15.83 -5.13
N THR A 75 -1.52 16.18 -4.68
CA THR A 75 -1.32 17.01 -3.48
C THR A 75 -1.77 18.45 -3.74
N GLU A 76 -1.96 19.25 -2.68
CA GLU A 76 -2.29 20.68 -2.82
C GLU A 76 -1.23 21.47 -3.63
N ALA A 77 0.01 20.95 -3.69
CA ALA A 77 1.11 21.50 -4.47
C ALA A 77 1.13 21.06 -5.95
N GLY A 78 0.19 20.21 -6.39
CA GLY A 78 0.12 19.70 -7.75
C GLY A 78 1.05 18.51 -8.04
N GLU A 79 1.74 17.97 -7.03
CA GLU A 79 2.57 16.78 -7.18
C GLU A 79 1.69 15.52 -7.16
N GLY A 80 1.86 14.65 -8.16
CA GLY A 80 1.18 13.36 -8.23
C GLY A 80 1.84 12.34 -7.30
N ILE A 81 1.08 11.82 -6.33
CA ILE A 81 1.51 10.70 -5.50
C ILE A 81 1.05 9.41 -6.18
N HIS A 82 2.02 8.58 -6.57
CA HIS A 82 1.78 7.23 -7.07
C HIS A 82 1.41 6.31 -5.91
N LEU A 83 0.11 6.14 -5.67
CA LEU A 83 -0.45 5.21 -4.71
C LEU A 83 -0.60 3.83 -5.35
N VAL A 84 -0.31 2.79 -4.57
CA VAL A 84 -0.56 1.40 -4.97
C VAL A 84 -1.28 0.67 -3.86
N LYS A 85 -1.98 -0.40 -4.22
CA LYS A 85 -2.48 -1.43 -3.32
C LYS A 85 -1.60 -2.67 -3.45
N LEU A 86 -0.91 -3.02 -2.36
CA LEU A 86 -0.10 -4.22 -2.24
C LEU A 86 -0.90 -5.34 -1.61
N TRP A 87 -0.89 -6.52 -2.24
CA TRP A 87 -1.50 -7.73 -1.70
C TRP A 87 -0.41 -8.62 -1.12
N ILE A 88 -0.26 -8.62 0.21
CA ILE A 88 0.78 -9.36 0.92
C ILE A 88 0.24 -10.70 1.39
N ARG A 89 1.01 -11.78 1.21
CA ARG A 89 0.66 -13.14 1.66
C ARG A 89 0.26 -13.16 3.14
N LYS A 90 -0.89 -13.75 3.45
CA LYS A 90 -1.34 -13.95 4.83
C LYS A 90 -0.32 -14.78 5.62
N GLY A 91 0.05 -14.31 6.82
CA GLY A 91 1.08 -14.95 7.66
C GLY A 91 2.53 -14.54 7.31
N ALA A 92 2.73 -13.68 6.31
CA ALA A 92 4.02 -13.04 6.07
C ALA A 92 4.44 -12.18 7.28
N ARG A 93 5.74 -11.93 7.40
CA ARG A 93 6.31 -11.07 8.43
C ARG A 93 6.53 -9.67 7.88
N GLY A 94 5.83 -8.69 8.45
CA GLY A 94 6.10 -7.26 8.24
C GLY A 94 6.85 -6.65 9.42
N VAL A 95 7.56 -5.56 9.17
CA VAL A 95 8.19 -4.74 10.23
C VAL A 95 7.60 -3.33 10.16
N ILE A 96 7.05 -2.86 11.28
CA ILE A 96 6.57 -1.49 11.41
C ILE A 96 7.71 -0.66 12.01
N MET A 97 8.06 0.45 11.38
CA MET A 97 9.05 1.39 11.88
C MET A 97 8.33 2.58 12.50
N GLU A 98 8.43 2.71 13.83
CA GLU A 98 7.89 3.86 14.56
C GLU A 98 9.04 4.78 15.01
N PRO A 99 8.97 6.09 14.72
CA PRO A 99 9.91 7.05 15.25
C PRO A 99 9.86 7.08 16.78
N PHE A 100 11.02 7.24 17.41
CA PHE A 100 11.13 7.39 18.86
C PHE A 100 12.00 8.60 19.22
N GLU A 101 11.77 9.13 20.41
CA GLU A 101 12.58 10.22 20.95
C GLU A 101 13.88 9.64 21.51
N VAL A 102 15.02 10.17 21.03
CA VAL A 102 16.34 9.80 21.52
C VAL A 102 16.60 10.61 22.79
N ASP A 103 16.39 9.99 23.94
CA ASP A 103 16.63 10.58 25.27
C ASP A 103 17.39 9.60 26.18
N ASN A 104 17.77 10.06 27.38
CA ASN A 104 18.42 9.26 28.41
C ASN A 104 17.61 9.28 29.72
N PRO A 105 16.85 8.23 30.04
CA PRO A 105 16.73 6.96 29.32
C PRO A 105 15.89 7.05 28.03
N ILE A 106 16.06 6.10 27.12
CA ILE A 106 15.25 6.02 25.90
C ILE A 106 13.77 5.84 26.30
N TYR A 107 12.95 6.83 25.96
CA TYR A 107 11.52 6.78 26.21
C TYR A 107 10.80 6.14 25.02
N PHE A 108 10.66 4.82 25.07
CA PHE A 108 9.67 4.13 24.25
C PHE A 108 8.32 4.30 24.94
N LYS A 109 7.55 5.35 24.60
CA LYS A 109 6.19 5.50 25.14
C LYS A 109 5.45 4.18 24.88
N GLN A 110 4.88 3.59 25.93
CA GLN A 110 4.11 2.34 25.88
C GLN A 110 2.96 2.49 24.88
N LYS A 111 3.22 2.11 23.63
CA LYS A 111 2.28 2.25 22.51
C LYS A 111 2.04 0.94 21.78
N ILE A 112 2.57 -0.18 22.25
CA ILE A 112 2.38 -1.47 21.55
C ILE A 112 0.89 -1.81 21.47
N GLU A 113 0.11 -1.52 22.51
CA GLU A 113 -1.36 -1.68 22.52
C GLU A 113 -2.03 -0.70 21.55
N ASP A 114 -1.61 0.57 21.56
CA ASP A 114 -2.09 1.61 20.64
C ASP A 114 -1.82 1.27 19.16
N ILE A 115 -0.66 0.70 18.84
CA ILE A 115 -0.29 0.32 17.46
C ILE A 115 -1.18 -0.81 16.97
N GLN A 116 -1.38 -1.85 17.79
CA GLN A 116 -2.27 -2.97 17.43
C GLN A 116 -3.71 -2.48 17.22
N ASP A 117 -4.21 -1.64 18.13
CA ASP A 117 -5.57 -1.11 18.04
C ASP A 117 -5.75 -0.17 16.84
N ARG A 118 -4.79 0.70 16.55
CA ARG A 118 -4.85 1.63 15.40
C ARG A 118 -4.81 0.88 14.07
N PHE A 119 -3.89 -0.07 13.93
CA PHE A 119 -3.69 -0.80 12.69
C PHE A 119 -4.83 -1.78 12.42
N LEU A 120 -5.28 -2.53 13.43
CA LEU A 120 -6.42 -3.45 13.26
C LEU A 120 -7.70 -2.66 12.89
N LYS A 121 -7.93 -1.48 13.48
CA LYS A 121 -9.10 -0.63 13.15
C LYS A 121 -9.00 0.07 11.80
N SER A 122 -7.82 0.25 11.20
CA SER A 122 -7.67 0.83 9.86
C SER A 122 -7.81 -0.23 8.76
N VAL A 123 -7.26 -1.43 8.98
CA VAL A 123 -7.38 -2.55 8.03
C VAL A 123 -8.81 -3.10 7.94
N HIS A 124 -9.57 -3.10 9.04
CA HIS A 124 -10.97 -3.60 9.05
C HIS A 124 -12.01 -2.57 8.58
N ARG A 125 -11.61 -1.33 8.24
CA ARG A 125 -12.52 -0.28 7.78
C ARG A 125 -12.63 -0.16 6.25
N GLN A 126 -11.95 -1.03 5.49
CA GLN A 126 -12.06 -1.13 4.03
C GLN A 126 -12.83 -2.38 3.60
#